data_AF-A0A7U9RZ23-F1
#
_entry.id   AF-A0A7U9RZ23-F1
#
_cell.length_a   1.000
_cell.length_b   1.000
_cell.length_c   1.000
_cell.angle_alpha   90.00
_cell.angle_beta   90.00
_cell.angle_gamma   90.00
#
_symmetry.space_group_name_H-M   'P 1'
#
loop_
_entity.id
_entity.type
_entity.pdbx_description
1 polymer ?
#
loop_
_entity_poly.entity_id
_entity_poly.type
_entity_poly.pdbx_seq_one_letter_code
_entity_poly.pdbx_strand_id
1 'polypeptide(L)'
;MADIAASVLARLRNKAKAAGISYQQCLQLFMQEEFLRKLSKSGHEDTLILKGGLFIYTLTNFESRATVDVDFLLRSVSNIA
;
A
#
# COMPACT_ATOMS: atom_id res chain seq x y z
N MET A 1 21.67 4.02 -20.43
CA MET A 1 21.11 4.33 -19.09
C MET A 1 20.75 3.03 -18.41
N ALA A 2 21.06 2.88 -17.12
CA ALA A 2 20.62 1.71 -16.36
C ALA A 2 19.09 1.73 -16.25
N ASP A 3 18.46 0.57 -16.44
CA ASP A 3 17.02 0.42 -16.28
C ASP A 3 16.64 0.51 -14.79
N ILE A 4 16.07 1.66 -14.42
CA ILE A 4 15.66 1.96 -13.03
C ILE A 4 14.54 1.01 -12.59
N ALA A 5 13.60 0.68 -13.48
CA ALA A 5 12.49 -0.21 -13.15
C ALA A 5 13.00 -1.62 -12.86
N ALA A 6 13.91 -2.14 -13.69
CA ALA A 6 14.57 -3.41 -13.44
C ALA A 6 15.34 -3.42 -12.10
N SER A 7 16.02 -2.31 -11.76
CA SER A 7 16.72 -2.17 -10.47
C SER A 7 15.76 -2.20 -9.28
N VAL A 8 14.64 -1.49 -9.35
CA VAL A 8 13.61 -1.49 -8.29
C VAL A 8 13.02 -2.89 -8.10
N LEU A 9 12.63 -3.55 -9.20
CA LEU A 9 12.08 -4.92 -9.13
C LEU A 9 13.08 -5.93 -8.55
N ALA A 10 14.37 -5.81 -8.90
CA ALA A 10 15.42 -6.64 -8.31
C ALA A 10 15.55 -6.42 -6.78
N ARG A 11 15.50 -5.16 -6.33
CA ARG A 11 15.53 -4.82 -4.90
C ARG A 11 14.31 -5.35 -4.15
N LEU A 12 13.11 -5.24 -4.74
CA LEU A 12 11.88 -5.78 -4.16
C LEU A 12 11.93 -7.31 -4.05
N ARG A 13 12.49 -7.99 -5.07
CA ARG A 13 12.68 -9.45 -5.03
C ARG A 13 13.62 -9.87 -3.91
N ASN A 14 14.71 -9.13 -3.68
CA ASN A 14 15.62 -9.38 -2.57
C ASN A 14 14.96 -9.11 -1.21
N LYS A 15 14.15 -8.04 -1.10
CA LYS A 15 13.42 -7.71 0.12
C LYS A 15 12.38 -8.78 0.47
N ALA A 16 11.67 -9.32 -0.52
CA ALA A 16 10.73 -10.43 -0.33
C ALA A 16 11.42 -11.66 0.28
N LYS A 17 12.58 -12.05 -0.27
CA LYS A 17 13.39 -13.16 0.26
C LYS A 17 13.84 -12.91 1.70
N ALA A 18 14.34 -11.72 2.00
CA ALA A 18 14.82 -11.36 3.33
C ALA A 18 13.69 -11.33 4.39
N ALA A 19 12.49 -10.92 3.98
CA ALA A 19 11.31 -10.88 4.84
C ALA A 19 10.55 -12.22 4.92
N GLY A 20 10.95 -13.25 4.16
CA GLY A 20 10.28 -14.55 4.15
C GLY A 20 8.87 -14.54 3.54
N ILE A 21 8.52 -13.51 2.77
CA ILE A 21 7.21 -13.38 2.10
C ILE A 21 7.31 -13.67 0.61
N SER A 22 6.17 -13.97 -0.01
CA SER A 22 6.14 -14.16 -1.47
C SER A 22 6.51 -12.87 -2.21
N TYR A 23 7.13 -12.99 -3.39
CA TYR A 23 7.46 -11.81 -4.21
C TYR A 23 6.22 -11.01 -4.58
N GLN A 24 5.10 -11.69 -4.88
CA GLN A 24 3.82 -11.06 -5.18
C GLN A 24 3.31 -10.22 -4.00
N GLN A 25 3.33 -10.77 -2.78
CA GLN A 25 2.94 -10.05 -1.56
C GLN A 25 3.83 -8.83 -1.32
N CYS A 26 5.14 -8.95 -1.58
CA CYS A 26 6.07 -7.81 -1.47
C CYS A 26 5.74 -6.70 -2.49
N LEU A 27 5.44 -7.05 -3.75
CA LEU A 27 5.04 -6.08 -4.76
C LEU A 27 3.72 -5.38 -4.40
N GLN A 28 2.76 -6.15 -3.90
CA GLN A 28 1.47 -5.63 -3.45
C GLN A 28 1.63 -4.65 -2.28
N LEU A 29 2.36 -5.04 -1.23
CA LEU A 29 2.67 -4.18 -0.10
C LEU A 29 3.42 -2.91 -0.53
N PHE A 30 4.40 -3.04 -1.42
CA PHE A 30 5.13 -1.89 -1.95
C PHE A 30 4.20 -0.89 -2.64
N MET A 31 3.28 -1.38 -3.49
CA MET A 31 2.31 -0.51 -4.16
C MET A 31 1.38 0.17 -3.16
N GLN A 32 0.84 -0.60 -2.20
CA GLN A 32 -0.06 -0.10 -1.17
C GLN A 32 0.60 0.97 -0.30
N GLU A 33 1.82 0.73 0.19
CA GLU A 33 2.59 1.69 1.00
C GLU A 33 2.96 2.95 0.19
N GLU A 34 3.43 2.79 -1.04
CA GLU A 34 3.78 3.94 -1.89
C GLU A 34 2.55 4.77 -2.29
N PHE A 35 1.41 4.12 -2.51
CA PHE A 35 0.14 4.81 -2.72
C PHE A 35 -0.23 5.65 -1.48
N LEU A 36 -0.22 5.05 -0.30
CA LEU A 36 -0.51 5.76 0.96
C LEU A 36 0.47 6.90 1.22
N ARG A 37 1.76 6.72 0.92
CA ARG A 37 2.79 7.76 1.03
C ARG A 37 2.58 8.92 0.06
N LYS A 38 2.01 8.67 -1.12
CA LYS A 38 1.66 9.72 -2.07
C LYS A 38 0.36 10.42 -1.67
N LEU A 39 -0.63 9.66 -1.20
CA LEU A 39 -1.89 10.19 -0.69
C LEU A 39 -1.66 11.11 0.51
N SER A 40 -0.77 10.77 1.44
CA SER A 40 -0.43 11.62 2.58
C SER A 40 0.28 12.93 2.21
N LYS A 41 0.66 13.10 0.94
CA LYS A 41 1.31 14.30 0.41
C LYS A 41 0.48 14.99 -0.67
N SER A 42 -0.74 14.50 -0.96
CA SER A 42 -1.56 15.01 -2.06
C SER A 42 -2.52 16.12 -1.65
N GLY A 43 -2.68 16.41 -0.35
CA GLY A 43 -3.70 17.34 0.15
C GLY A 43 -5.10 16.70 0.27
N HIS A 44 -5.19 15.38 0.19
CA HIS A 44 -6.44 14.61 0.34
C HIS A 44 -6.45 13.70 1.57
N GLU A 45 -5.45 13.82 2.44
CA GLU A 45 -5.29 13.00 3.64
C GLU A 45 -6.47 13.09 4.63
N ASP A 46 -7.11 14.26 4.73
CA ASP A 46 -8.28 14.47 5.60
C ASP A 46 -9.61 14.09 4.93
N THR A 47 -9.58 13.83 3.61
CA THR A 47 -10.74 13.50 2.78
C THR A 47 -10.85 12.00 2.53
N LEU A 48 -9.72 11.32 2.28
CA LEU A 48 -9.64 9.88 2.02
C LEU A 48 -9.06 9.16 3.25
N ILE A 49 -9.94 8.70 4.13
CA ILE A 49 -9.56 8.05 5.39
C ILE A 49 -9.40 6.55 5.16
N LEU A 50 -8.17 6.04 5.34
CA LEU A 50 -7.89 4.61 5.22
C LEU A 50 -8.74 3.78 6.20
N LYS A 51 -9.34 2.70 5.70
CA LYS A 51 -10.11 1.74 6.50
C LYS A 51 -9.92 0.30 5.97
N GLY A 52 -10.75 -0.61 6.45
CA GLY A 52 -10.87 -1.96 5.88
C GLY A 52 -9.67 -2.86 6.15
N GLY A 53 -9.42 -3.79 5.23
CA GLY A 53 -8.48 -4.89 5.46
C GLY A 53 -7.02 -4.42 5.56
N LEU A 54 -6.59 -3.47 4.71
CA LEU A 54 -5.22 -2.96 4.74
C LEU A 54 -4.95 -2.22 6.07
N PHE A 55 -5.94 -1.48 6.58
CA PHE A 55 -5.83 -0.82 7.88
C PHE A 55 -5.64 -1.80 9.03
N ILE A 56 -6.41 -2.89 9.06
CA ILE A 56 -6.26 -3.94 10.09
C ILE A 56 -4.92 -4.65 9.93
N TYR A 57 -4.50 -4.89 8.69
CA TYR A 57 -3.22 -5.53 8.39
C TYR A 57 -2.02 -4.73 8.89
N THR A 58 -2.04 -3.40 8.75
CA THR A 58 -0.98 -2.55 9.31
C THR A 58 -1.02 -2.46 10.83
N LEU A 59 -2.22 -2.40 11.44
CA LEU A 59 -2.37 -2.38 12.91
C LEU A 59 -1.88 -3.65 13.60
N THR A 60 -1.93 -4.79 12.90
CA THR A 60 -1.51 -6.10 13.43
C THR A 60 -0.05 -6.42 13.12
N ASN A 61 0.76 -5.44 12.73
CA ASN A 61 2.14 -5.66 12.28
C ASN A 61 2.25 -6.72 11.16
N PHE A 62 1.28 -6.73 10.24
CA PHE A 62 1.22 -7.66 9.11
C PHE A 62 1.05 -9.14 9.49
N GLU A 63 0.52 -9.44 10.67
CA GLU A 63 0.19 -10.81 11.11
C GLU A 63 -1.22 -11.24 10.68
N SER A 64 -2.11 -10.30 10.35
CA SER A 64 -3.45 -10.64 9.85
C SER A 64 -3.44 -11.07 8.37
N ARG A 65 -4.59 -11.51 7.85
CA ARG A 65 -4.74 -11.88 6.43
C ARG A 65 -4.39 -10.70 5.52
N ALA A 66 -3.48 -10.92 4.57
CA ALA A 66 -3.19 -9.95 3.51
C ALA A 66 -4.44 -9.68 2.65
N THR A 67 -4.59 -8.44 2.16
CA THR A 67 -5.67 -8.04 1.25
C THR A 67 -5.13 -7.22 0.10
N VAL A 68 -5.69 -7.42 -1.09
CA VAL A 68 -5.33 -6.67 -2.30
C VAL A 68 -5.95 -5.28 -2.29
N ASP A 69 -7.18 -5.20 -1.76
CA ASP A 69 -7.98 -3.97 -1.77
C ASP A 69 -7.42 -2.92 -0.80
N VAL A 70 -7.60 -1.65 -1.18
CA VAL A 70 -7.29 -0.49 -0.35
C VAL A 70 -8.57 0.32 -0.18
N ASP A 71 -9.21 0.17 0.97
CA ASP A 71 -10.49 0.80 1.25
C ASP A 71 -10.31 2.18 1.86
N PHE A 72 -11.05 3.17 1.34
CA PHE A 72 -11.13 4.51 1.92
C PHE A 72 -12.56 4.87 2.27
N LEU A 73 -12.73 5.61 3.36
CA LEU A 73 -13.93 6.39 3.63
C LEU A 73 -13.72 7.79 3.04
N LEU A 74 -14.64 8.22 2.19
CA LEU A 74 -14.69 9.60 1.73
C LEU A 74 -15.38 10.47 2.79
N ARG A 75 -14.70 11.52 3.26
CA ARG A 75 -15.19 12.47 4.26
C ARG A 75 -15.33 13.86 3.62
N SER A 76 -16.26 14.66 4.12
CA SER A 76 -16.44 16.07 3.72
C SER A 76 -16.77 16.26 2.23
N VAL A 77 -17.30 15.22 1.59
CA VAL A 77 -17.87 15.27 0.24
C VAL A 77 -19.33 14.90 0.34
N SER A 78 -20.20 15.72 -0.23
CA SER A 78 -21.64 15.45 -0.22
C SER A 78 -21.97 14.36 -1.25
N ASN A 79 -22.76 13.37 -0.85
CA ASN A 79 -23.33 12.36 -1.74
C ASN A 79 -24.53 12.93 -2.50
N ILE A 80 -24.34 14.01 -3.27
CA ILE A 80 -25.38 14.51 -4.16
C ILE A 80 -25.27 13.67 -5.44
N ALA A 81 -26.18 12.70 -5.56
CA ALA A 81 -26.47 12.01 -6.80
C ALA A 81 -27.36 12.88 -7.70
#